data_AF-A0A369Z6J8-F1
#
_entry.id   AF-A0A369Z6J8-F1
#
_cell.length_a   1.000
_cell.length_b   1.000
_cell.length_c   1.000
_cell.angle_alpha   90.00
_cell.angle_beta   90.00
_cell.angle_gamma   90.00
#
_symmetry.space_group_name_H-M   'P 1'
#
loop_
_entity.id
_entity.type
_entity.pdbx_description
1 polymer ?
#
loop_
_entity_poly.entity_id
_entity_poly.type
_entity_poly.pdbx_seq_one_letter_code
_entity_poly.pdbx_strand_id
1 'polypeptide(L)'
;MKNLEKYSPYVLALLRIVAAYMFILHGTAKFWEFPISMTGGNGAVGDPMMIVGGVIEIVGSILLILGLFVRPAAFILSGQMAYAYFFMHVAGKGNLFFPIANGGELALLYSLVFFYFVFAGAGAFSLDNRKH
;
A
#
# COMPACT_ATOMS: atom_id res chain seq x y z
N MET A 1 27.66 10.71 9.50
CA MET A 1 26.51 9.79 9.37
C MET A 1 25.65 9.69 10.64
N LYS A 2 26.22 9.71 11.87
CA LYS A 2 25.45 9.72 13.15
C LYS A 2 24.30 10.74 13.25
N ASN A 3 24.42 11.90 12.61
CA ASN A 3 23.36 12.92 12.61
C ASN A 3 22.11 12.52 11.81
N LEU A 4 22.23 11.66 10.78
CA LEU A 4 21.10 11.21 9.96
C LEU A 4 20.28 10.14 10.66
N GLU A 5 20.93 9.26 11.44
CA GLU A 5 20.27 8.19 12.19
C GLU A 5 19.25 8.74 13.20
N LYS A 6 19.52 9.91 13.79
CA LYS A 6 18.57 10.63 14.66
C LYS A 6 17.23 10.92 13.98
N TYR A 7 17.24 11.16 12.66
CA TYR A 7 16.04 11.48 11.89
C TYR A 7 15.35 10.25 11.29
N SER A 8 15.96 9.06 11.38
CA SER A 8 15.43 7.82 10.83
C SER A 8 13.96 7.55 11.21
N PRO A 9 13.50 7.73 12.47
CA PRO A 9 12.10 7.52 12.82
C PRO A 9 11.13 8.47 12.13
N TYR A 10 11.56 9.70 11.83
CA TYR A 10 10.74 10.72 11.16
C TYR A 10 10.66 10.47 9.65
N VAL A 11 11.78 10.07 9.03
CA VAL A 11 11.80 9.68 7.61
C VAL A 11 10.99 8.40 7.39
N LEU A 12 11.06 7.44 8.32
CA LEU A 12 10.22 6.24 8.30
C LEU A 12 8.72 6.60 8.38
N ALA A 13 8.35 7.54 9.25
CA ALA A 13 6.98 8.03 9.36
C ALA A 13 6.51 8.74 8.08
N LEU A 14 7.39 9.55 7.47
CA LEU A 14 7.10 10.20 6.18
C LEU A 14 6.86 9.15 5.09
N LEU A 15 7.75 8.16 4.96
CA LEU A 15 7.60 7.08 3.99
C LEU A 15 6.29 6.31 4.22
N ARG A 16 5.96 5.99 5.48
CA ARG A 16 4.71 5.33 5.86
C ARG A 16 3.48 6.12 5.42
N ILE A 17 3.43 7.40 5.76
CA ILE A 17 2.28 8.27 5.45
C ILE A 17 2.14 8.46 3.94
N VAL A 18 3.24 8.74 3.22
CA VAL A 18 3.20 8.96 1.77
C VAL A 18 2.83 7.67 1.04
N ALA A 19 3.44 6.53 1.38
CA ALA A 19 3.11 5.25 0.76
C ALA A 19 1.63 4.89 0.99
N ALA A 20 1.14 5.04 2.21
CA ALA A 20 -0.26 4.77 2.54
C ALA A 20 -1.23 5.77 1.86
N TYR A 21 -0.86 7.05 1.77
CA TYR A 21 -1.64 8.04 1.01
C TYR A 21 -1.71 7.66 -0.47
N MET A 22 -0.60 7.35 -1.12
CA MET A 22 -0.64 6.95 -2.53
C MET A 22 -1.43 5.65 -2.72
N PHE A 23 -1.39 4.75 -1.73
CA PHE A 23 -2.15 3.51 -1.74
C PHE A 23 -3.67 3.71 -1.58
N ILE A 24 -4.10 4.67 -0.75
CA ILE A 24 -5.53 4.99 -0.58
C ILE A 24 -6.17 5.40 -1.90
N LEU A 25 -5.40 6.03 -2.79
CA LEU A 25 -5.88 6.46 -4.11
C LEU A 25 -6.26 5.28 -5.01
N HIS A 26 -5.63 4.11 -4.82
CA HIS A 26 -6.04 2.90 -5.53
C HIS A 26 -7.43 2.43 -5.10
N GLY A 27 -7.77 2.59 -3.82
CA GLY A 27 -9.08 2.24 -3.29
C GLY A 27 -10.14 3.25 -3.69
N THR A 28 -9.83 4.55 -3.63
CA THR A 28 -10.77 5.59 -4.07
C THR A 28 -11.04 5.53 -5.58
N ALA A 29 -10.05 5.14 -6.39
CA ALA A 29 -10.23 4.93 -7.82
C ALA A 29 -11.18 3.76 -8.12
N LYS A 30 -11.21 2.73 -7.26
CA LYS A 30 -12.10 1.56 -7.42
C LYS A 30 -13.56 1.86 -7.08
N PHE A 31 -13.82 2.72 -6.09
CA PHE A 31 -15.17 2.96 -5.59
C PHE A 31 -15.80 4.29 -6.03
N TRP A 32 -14.98 5.32 -6.17
CA TRP A 32 -15.43 6.70 -6.45
C TRP A 32 -14.83 7.29 -7.72
N GLU A 33 -14.06 6.52 -8.48
CA GLU A 33 -13.41 7.00 -9.71
C GLU A 33 -12.48 8.20 -9.50
N PHE A 34 -11.99 8.38 -8.28
CA PHE A 34 -11.14 9.50 -7.90
C PHE A 34 -9.74 8.99 -7.50
N PRO A 35 -8.65 9.60 -7.97
CA PRO A 35 -8.57 10.71 -8.93
C PRO A 35 -8.71 10.25 -10.40
N ILE A 36 -8.75 8.94 -10.64
CA ILE A 36 -8.92 8.32 -11.96
C ILE A 36 -9.99 7.23 -11.89
N SER A 37 -10.72 6.99 -12.99
CA SER A 37 -11.65 5.86 -13.08
C SER A 37 -10.90 4.57 -13.40
N MET A 38 -11.19 3.50 -12.65
CA MET A 38 -10.74 2.13 -12.98
C MET A 38 -11.74 1.37 -13.87
N THR A 39 -12.92 1.92 -14.13
CA THR A 39 -14.01 1.28 -14.88
C THR A 39 -14.35 2.02 -16.18
N GLY A 40 -13.65 3.12 -16.50
CA GLY A 40 -13.89 3.93 -17.69
C GLY A 40 -15.13 4.83 -17.57
N GLY A 41 -15.52 5.24 -16.35
CA GLY A 41 -16.68 6.09 -16.09
C GLY A 41 -17.96 5.30 -15.74
N ASN A 42 -17.84 4.03 -15.40
CA ASN A 42 -18.98 3.15 -15.07
C ASN A 42 -19.20 3.01 -13.55
N GLY A 43 -18.62 3.91 -12.75
CA GLY A 43 -18.75 3.91 -11.31
C GLY A 43 -17.85 2.88 -10.62
N ALA A 44 -18.33 2.33 -9.51
CA ALA A 44 -17.56 1.39 -8.69
C ALA A 44 -17.27 0.07 -9.43
N VAL A 45 -16.13 -0.55 -9.11
CA VAL A 45 -15.79 -1.89 -9.60
C VAL A 45 -16.86 -2.91 -9.20
N GLY A 46 -17.29 -3.75 -10.15
CA GLY A 46 -18.29 -4.80 -9.92
C GLY A 46 -17.70 -6.15 -9.53
N ASP A 47 -16.40 -6.36 -9.74
CA ASP A 47 -15.72 -7.63 -9.43
C ASP A 47 -15.57 -7.79 -7.90
N PRO A 48 -16.09 -8.88 -7.29
CA PRO A 48 -16.04 -9.08 -5.85
C PRO A 48 -14.62 -9.08 -5.28
N MET A 49 -13.63 -9.58 -6.01
CA MET A 49 -12.23 -9.61 -5.56
C MET A 49 -11.65 -8.19 -5.53
N MET A 50 -11.95 -7.38 -6.55
CA MET A 50 -11.57 -5.97 -6.57
C MET A 50 -12.27 -5.13 -5.50
N ILE A 51 -13.53 -5.44 -5.16
CA ILE A 51 -14.24 -4.79 -4.05
C ILE A 51 -13.53 -5.08 -2.73
N VAL A 52 -13.26 -6.36 -2.44
CA VAL A 52 -12.54 -6.75 -1.21
C VAL A 52 -11.16 -6.10 -1.16
N GLY A 53 -10.42 -6.13 -2.27
CA GLY A 53 -9.14 -5.43 -2.38
C GLY A 53 -9.25 -3.93 -2.12
N GLY A 54 -10.25 -3.26 -2.69
CA GLY A 54 -10.49 -1.83 -2.44
C GLY A 54 -10.78 -1.50 -0.98
N VAL A 55 -11.55 -2.33 -0.27
CA VAL A 55 -11.80 -2.14 1.17
C VAL A 55 -10.50 -2.30 1.96
N ILE A 56 -9.71 -3.33 1.67
CA ILE A 56 -8.42 -3.58 2.33
C ILE A 56 -7.47 -2.40 2.08
N GLU A 57 -7.40 -1.90 0.85
CA GLU A 57 -6.58 -0.72 0.49
C GLU A 57 -6.95 0.50 1.33
N ILE A 58 -8.24 0.82 1.44
CA ILE A 58 -8.68 2.01 2.17
C ILE A 58 -8.44 1.86 3.67
N VAL A 59 -8.95 0.77 4.25
CA VAL A 59 -8.86 0.54 5.70
C VAL A 59 -7.40 0.42 6.12
N GLY A 60 -6.61 -0.39 5.40
CA GLY A 60 -5.19 -0.55 5.67
C GLY A 60 -4.41 0.74 5.53
N SER A 61 -4.69 1.56 4.50
CA SER A 61 -4.02 2.85 4.32
C SER A 61 -4.33 3.83 5.46
N ILE A 62 -5.59 3.89 5.91
CA ILE A 62 -5.99 4.74 7.04
C ILE A 62 -5.24 4.31 8.30
N LEU A 63 -5.19 3.01 8.59
CA LEU A 63 -4.44 2.45 9.72
C LEU A 63 -2.95 2.83 9.64
N LEU A 64 -2.32 2.68 8.48
CA LEU A 64 -0.93 3.05 8.28
C LEU A 64 -0.69 4.56 8.40
N ILE A 65 -1.55 5.42 7.87
CA ILE A 65 -1.43 6.89 8.01
C ILE A 65 -1.42 7.26 9.50
N LEU A 66 -2.42 6.78 10.24
CA LEU A 66 -2.56 7.00 11.68
C LEU A 66 -1.46 6.31 12.51
N GLY A 67 -0.75 5.36 11.91
CA GLY A 67 0.25 4.56 12.59
C GLY A 67 -0.37 3.66 13.66
N LEU A 68 -1.56 3.12 13.38
CA LEU A 68 -2.29 2.14 14.19
C LEU A 68 -2.10 0.75 13.59
N PHE A 69 -1.83 -0.25 14.43
CA PHE A 69 -1.64 -1.65 14.04
C PHE A 69 -0.70 -1.80 12.83
N VAL A 70 0.39 -1.02 12.79
CA VAL A 70 1.22 -0.88 11.57
C VAL A 70 1.71 -2.22 11.05
N ARG A 71 2.20 -3.09 11.92
CA ARG A 71 2.77 -4.39 11.52
C ARG A 71 1.73 -5.31 10.86
N PRO A 72 0.60 -5.65 11.52
CA PRO A 72 -0.41 -6.51 10.89
C PRO A 72 -1.07 -5.84 9.67
N ALA A 73 -1.36 -4.53 9.70
CA ALA A 73 -1.91 -3.83 8.54
C ALA A 73 -0.94 -3.89 7.34
N ALA A 74 0.34 -3.62 7.56
CA ALA A 74 1.34 -3.68 6.49
C ALA A 74 1.55 -5.09 5.95
N PHE A 75 1.47 -6.12 6.79
CA PHE A 75 1.54 -7.52 6.33
C PHE A 75 0.41 -7.86 5.37
N ILE A 76 -0.83 -7.45 5.69
CA ILE A 76 -1.99 -7.68 4.83
C ILE A 76 -1.85 -6.92 3.50
N LEU A 77 -1.51 -5.63 3.54
CA LEU A 77 -1.34 -4.83 2.32
C LEU A 77 -0.18 -5.34 1.45
N SER A 78 0.92 -5.78 2.08
CA SER A 78 2.04 -6.44 1.41
C SER A 78 1.58 -7.68 0.65
N GLY A 79 0.79 -8.55 1.30
CA GLY A 79 0.24 -9.76 0.71
C GLY A 79 -0.73 -9.47 -0.44
N GLN A 80 -1.59 -8.48 -0.29
CA GLN A 80 -2.50 -8.03 -1.35
C GLN A 80 -1.74 -7.61 -2.61
N MET A 81 -0.66 -6.84 -2.46
CA MET A 81 0.13 -6.36 -3.60
C MET A 81 1.04 -7.43 -4.19
N ALA A 82 1.51 -8.38 -3.38
CA ALA A 82 2.17 -9.58 -3.90
C ALA A 82 1.21 -10.39 -4.77
N TYR A 83 -0.03 -10.60 -4.30
CA TYR A 83 -1.07 -11.26 -5.08
C TYR A 83 -1.34 -10.52 -6.40
N ALA A 84 -1.52 -9.19 -6.34
CA ALA A 84 -1.71 -8.38 -7.54
C ALA A 84 -0.55 -8.54 -8.54
N TYR A 85 0.70 -8.51 -8.07
CA TYR A 85 1.86 -8.69 -8.93
C TYR A 85 1.86 -10.06 -9.61
N PHE A 86 1.75 -11.16 -8.85
CA PHE A 86 1.86 -12.49 -9.42
C PHE A 86 0.65 -12.89 -10.28
N PHE A 87 -0.56 -12.54 -9.87
CA PHE A 87 -1.77 -13.02 -10.54
C PHE A 87 -2.36 -12.03 -11.55
N MET A 88 -2.33 -10.73 -11.26
CA MET A 88 -2.91 -9.73 -12.19
C MET A 88 -1.89 -9.23 -13.22
N HIS A 89 -0.61 -9.14 -12.85
CA HIS A 89 0.44 -8.66 -13.76
C HIS A 89 1.22 -9.81 -14.40
N VAL A 90 1.81 -10.72 -13.63
CA VAL A 90 2.64 -11.80 -14.18
C VAL A 90 1.79 -12.86 -14.89
N ALA A 91 0.79 -13.44 -14.23
CA ALA A 91 -0.05 -14.45 -14.87
C ALA A 91 -0.96 -13.85 -15.96
N GLY A 92 -1.47 -12.63 -15.74
CA GLY A 92 -2.37 -11.95 -16.69
C GLY A 92 -1.69 -11.33 -17.91
N LYS A 93 -0.43 -10.89 -17.80
CA LYS A 93 0.28 -10.13 -18.87
C LYS A 93 1.69 -10.67 -19.18
N GLY A 94 2.19 -11.64 -18.44
CA GLY A 94 3.52 -12.23 -18.59
C GLY A 94 4.64 -11.47 -17.85
N ASN A 95 5.89 -11.83 -18.15
CA ASN A 95 7.11 -11.15 -17.71
C ASN A 95 7.36 -11.08 -16.19
N LEU A 96 7.80 -12.18 -15.58
CA LEU A 96 8.13 -12.24 -14.14
C LEU A 96 9.27 -11.30 -13.71
N PHE A 97 10.30 -11.13 -14.54
CA PHE A 97 11.52 -10.39 -14.18
C PHE A 97 11.56 -8.96 -14.70
N PHE A 98 10.57 -8.56 -15.51
CA PHE A 98 10.48 -7.23 -16.08
C PHE A 98 9.15 -6.57 -15.72
N PRO A 99 8.96 -6.11 -14.45
CA PRO A 99 7.73 -5.46 -13.98
C PRO A 99 7.31 -4.27 -14.83
N ILE A 100 8.26 -3.55 -15.41
CA ILE A 100 7.98 -2.44 -16.33
C ILE A 100 7.22 -2.92 -17.58
N ALA A 101 7.50 -4.12 -18.07
CA ALA A 101 6.87 -4.70 -19.26
C ALA A 101 5.44 -5.20 -19.01
N ASN A 102 5.05 -5.47 -17.75
CA ASN A 102 3.69 -5.88 -17.38
C ASN A 102 2.92 -4.81 -16.59
N GLY A 103 3.53 -3.65 -16.35
CA GLY A 103 2.97 -2.55 -15.55
C GLY A 103 2.82 -2.88 -14.06
N GLY A 104 3.47 -3.93 -13.58
CA GLY A 104 3.40 -4.42 -12.19
C GLY A 104 4.47 -3.83 -11.26
N GLU A 105 5.27 -2.88 -11.74
CA GLU A 105 6.34 -2.25 -10.97
C GLU A 105 5.85 -1.67 -9.64
N LEU A 106 4.76 -0.89 -9.66
CA LEU A 106 4.17 -0.36 -8.44
C LEU A 106 3.62 -1.46 -7.52
N ALA A 107 3.05 -2.53 -8.08
CA ALA A 107 2.56 -3.64 -7.27
C ALA A 107 3.69 -4.32 -6.50
N LEU A 108 4.81 -4.57 -7.18
CA LEU A 108 6.00 -5.13 -6.54
C LEU A 108 6.61 -4.18 -5.50
N LEU A 109 6.72 -2.88 -5.83
CA LEU A 109 7.27 -1.88 -4.92
C LEU A 109 6.41 -1.72 -3.65
N TYR A 110 5.08 -1.58 -3.79
CA TYR A 110 4.19 -1.50 -2.63
C TYR A 110 4.26 -2.76 -1.78
N SER A 111 4.33 -3.94 -2.40
CA SER A 111 4.49 -5.19 -1.67
C SER A 111 5.72 -5.15 -0.76
N LEU A 112 6.89 -4.78 -1.30
CA LEU A 112 8.13 -4.72 -0.52
C LEU A 112 8.18 -3.57 0.49
N VAL A 113 7.63 -2.40 0.16
CA VAL A 113 7.56 -1.26 1.08
C VAL A 113 6.68 -1.58 2.29
N PHE A 114 5.52 -2.19 2.07
CA PHE A 114 4.67 -2.61 3.18
C PHE A 114 5.29 -3.77 3.96
N PHE A 115 5.92 -4.73 3.28
CA PHE A 115 6.67 -5.78 3.97
C PHE A 115 7.77 -5.20 4.86
N TYR A 116 8.47 -4.16 4.41
CA TYR A 116 9.47 -3.47 5.20
C TYR A 116 8.89 -2.88 6.50
N PHE A 117 7.69 -2.29 6.49
CA PHE A 117 7.05 -1.77 7.70
C PHE A 117 6.70 -2.86 8.73
N VAL A 118 6.53 -4.12 8.32
CA VAL A 118 6.36 -5.24 9.26
C VAL A 118 7.57 -5.34 10.20
N PHE A 119 8.78 -5.17 9.67
CA PHE A 119 10.03 -5.28 10.43
C PHE A 119 10.44 -3.94 11.05
N ALA A 120 10.43 -2.86 10.26
CA ALA A 120 10.84 -1.52 10.70
C ALA A 120 9.88 -0.93 11.74
N GLY A 121 8.63 -1.37 11.77
CA GLY A 121 7.59 -0.89 12.68
C GLY A 121 7.07 0.50 12.29
N ALA A 122 6.45 1.17 13.26
CA ALA A 122 5.67 2.37 12.98
C ALA A 122 6.50 3.64 12.78
N GLY A 123 7.68 3.77 13.39
CA GLY A 123 8.44 5.03 13.38
C GLY A 123 7.77 6.13 14.23
N ALA A 124 8.09 7.40 13.94
CA ALA A 124 7.54 8.56 14.63
C ALA A 124 6.04 8.77 14.34
N PHE A 125 5.39 9.61 15.17
CA PHE A 125 3.98 10.02 15.03
C PHE A 125 2.94 8.89 14.99
N SER A 126 3.32 7.67 15.34
CA SER A 126 2.40 6.55 15.49
C SER A 126 1.53 6.74 16.73
N LEU A 127 0.21 6.57 16.56
CA LEU A 127 -0.72 6.62 17.68
C LEU A 127 -0.56 5.42 18.64
N ASP A 128 -0.13 4.25 18.17
CA ASP A 128 0.16 3.08 19.02
C ASP A 128 1.31 3.32 20.01
N ASN A 129 2.22 4.24 19.70
CA ASN A 129 3.38 4.56 20.54
C ASN A 129 3.11 5.68 21.56
N ARG A 130 1.88 6.23 21.63
CA ARG A 130 1.52 7.17 22.69
C ARG A 130 1.32 6.40 24.00
N LYS A 131 2.37 6.31 24.81
CA LYS A 131 2.21 6.01 26.24
C LYS A 131 1.31 7.11 26.84
N HIS A 132 0.17 6.71 27.40
CA HIS A 132 -0.57 7.53 28.36
C HIS A 132 0.25 7.72 29.64
#